data_AF-Q3JEX9-F1
#
_entry.id   AF-Q3JEX9-F1
#
_cell.length_a   1.000
_cell.length_b   1.000
_cell.length_c   1.000
_cell.angle_alpha   90.00
_cell.angle_beta   90.00
_cell.angle_gamma   90.00
#
_symmetry.space_group_name_H-M   'P 1'
#
loop_
_entity.id
_entity.type
_entity.pdbx_description
1 polymer ?
#
loop_
_entity_poly.entity_id
_entity_poly.type
_entity_poly.pdbx_seq_one_letter_code
_entity_poly.pdbx_strand_id
1 'polypeptide(L)'
;MFSEEVLSRYFDHPEWYEIDDSLSGGHIWAKSEAPENRYLYVRHGKRKLDNGQAAVTAIFKDLYAMSPEEQRHWHAYELSEARFDSNDPNFARFVARTYDGAWVDFPKPLQEVLNRITEINQLFGEELLFKKCQNDHFRPPVENTRKSYYDSCSEFYKLIGPDSLNQKLIKNILKKEFSIADVELIHTESKRPLGTIQLLELLEEKMGIDGVISSQIRLIGKDRMEADHKITSSVIEEHNFTEEFISLCQNFSCAANQFKQRLQQHALT
;
A
#
# COMPACT_ATOMS: atom_id res chain seq x y z
N MET A 1 -25.58 1.74 -3.98
CA MET A 1 -24.25 2.04 -3.39
C MET A 1 -23.99 0.97 -2.36
N PHE A 2 -22.74 0.61 -2.12
CA PHE A 2 -22.38 -0.57 -1.35
C PHE A 2 -21.33 -0.22 -0.31
N SER A 3 -21.29 -0.97 0.80
CA SER A 3 -20.16 -0.93 1.73
C SER A 3 -18.86 -1.32 0.99
N GLU A 4 -17.71 -0.74 1.37
CA GLU A 4 -16.40 -1.09 0.81
C GLU A 4 -16.06 -2.58 1.03
N GLU A 5 -16.60 -3.17 2.10
CA GLU A 5 -16.52 -4.60 2.43
C GLU A 5 -16.97 -5.52 1.30
N VAL A 6 -17.81 -5.06 0.36
CA VAL A 6 -18.17 -5.84 -0.83
C VAL A 6 -16.94 -6.31 -1.61
N LEU A 7 -15.83 -5.58 -1.54
CA LEU A 7 -14.59 -5.87 -2.26
C LEU A 7 -13.74 -6.97 -1.60
N SER A 8 -13.94 -7.23 -0.30
CA SER A 8 -13.13 -8.18 0.51
C SER A 8 -12.97 -9.53 -0.15
N ARG A 9 -14.10 -10.13 -0.57
CA ARG A 9 -14.16 -11.43 -1.26
C ARG A 9 -13.25 -11.48 -2.47
N TYR A 10 -13.17 -10.41 -3.25
CA TYR A 10 -12.37 -10.41 -4.46
C TYR A 10 -10.88 -10.36 -4.12
N PHE A 11 -10.50 -9.54 -3.15
CA PHE A 11 -9.11 -9.45 -2.72
C PHE A 11 -8.60 -10.71 -2.01
N ASP A 12 -9.50 -11.50 -1.40
CA ASP A 12 -9.14 -12.75 -0.72
C ASP A 12 -8.96 -13.93 -1.68
N HIS A 13 -9.36 -13.78 -2.95
CA HIS A 13 -9.24 -14.79 -3.99
C HIS A 13 -8.47 -14.26 -5.22
N PRO A 14 -7.19 -13.86 -5.08
CA PRO A 14 -6.39 -13.38 -6.20
C PRO A 14 -6.19 -14.45 -7.29
N GLU A 15 -6.40 -15.73 -6.99
CA GLU A 15 -6.42 -16.83 -7.96
C GLU A 15 -7.62 -16.79 -8.91
N TRP A 16 -8.74 -16.17 -8.51
CA TRP A 16 -9.97 -16.09 -9.30
C TRP A 16 -10.23 -14.71 -9.90
N TYR A 17 -9.67 -13.66 -9.31
CA TYR A 17 -9.96 -12.28 -9.73
C TYR A 17 -8.69 -11.53 -10.05
N GLU A 18 -8.81 -10.62 -11.02
CA GLU A 18 -7.87 -9.54 -11.22
C GLU A 18 -8.57 -8.23 -10.88
N ILE A 19 -7.86 -7.37 -10.17
CA ILE A 19 -8.43 -6.19 -9.54
C ILE A 19 -7.49 -5.02 -9.81
N ASP A 20 -8.02 -3.99 -10.46
CA ASP A 20 -7.43 -2.67 -10.47
C ASP A 20 -8.23 -1.80 -9.50
N ASP A 21 -7.67 -1.48 -8.34
CA ASP A 21 -8.29 -0.63 -7.34
C ASP A 21 -7.48 0.65 -7.11
N SER A 22 -8.19 1.75 -6.83
CA SER A 22 -7.60 3.06 -6.57
C SER A 22 -8.47 3.87 -5.63
N LEU A 23 -8.00 5.05 -5.24
CA LEU A 23 -8.81 5.98 -4.43
C LEU A 23 -10.09 6.44 -5.12
N SER A 24 -10.12 6.46 -6.46
CA SER A 24 -11.30 6.84 -7.24
C SER A 24 -12.16 5.63 -7.63
N GLY A 25 -11.66 4.41 -7.44
CA GLY A 25 -12.27 3.16 -7.89
C GLY A 25 -11.46 2.49 -8.99
N GLY A 26 -12.09 1.62 -9.77
CA GLY A 26 -11.40 0.84 -10.79
C GLY A 26 -12.29 -0.27 -11.33
N HIS A 27 -11.75 -1.47 -11.46
CA HIS A 27 -12.49 -2.60 -12.00
C HIS A 27 -12.03 -3.93 -11.44
N ILE A 28 -12.97 -4.88 -11.44
CA ILE A 28 -12.74 -6.28 -11.10
C ILE A 28 -13.18 -7.13 -12.29
N TRP A 29 -12.36 -8.09 -12.69
CA TRP A 29 -12.77 -9.16 -13.60
C TRP A 29 -12.43 -10.53 -13.06
N ALA A 30 -13.31 -11.48 -13.34
CA ALA A 30 -13.05 -12.89 -13.13
C ALA A 30 -12.00 -13.39 -14.14
N LYS A 31 -11.01 -14.13 -13.65
CA LYS A 31 -10.04 -14.87 -14.45
C LYS A 31 -10.69 -16.12 -15.04
N SER A 32 -10.04 -16.72 -16.04
CA SER A 32 -10.49 -17.97 -16.67
C SER A 32 -10.62 -19.15 -15.69
N GLU A 33 -9.87 -19.10 -14.60
CA GLU A 33 -9.78 -20.09 -13.54
C GLU A 33 -10.88 -19.95 -12.50
N ALA A 34 -11.65 -18.85 -12.54
CA ALA A 34 -12.78 -18.65 -11.66
C ALA A 34 -13.89 -19.69 -11.95
N PRO A 35 -14.58 -20.21 -10.93
CA PRO A 35 -15.73 -21.08 -11.13
C PRO A 35 -16.80 -20.40 -12.02
N GLU A 36 -17.55 -21.16 -12.83
CA GLU A 36 -18.54 -20.60 -13.78
C GLU A 36 -19.58 -19.69 -13.11
N ASN A 37 -19.96 -20.00 -11.88
CA ASN A 37 -20.90 -19.19 -11.09
C ASN A 37 -20.27 -17.93 -10.48
N ARG A 38 -18.99 -17.64 -10.76
CA ARG A 38 -18.23 -16.46 -10.28
C ARG A 38 -17.90 -15.48 -11.39
N TYR A 39 -18.52 -15.61 -12.56
CA TYR A 39 -18.32 -14.64 -13.63
C TYR A 39 -18.77 -13.23 -13.21
N LEU A 40 -17.82 -12.28 -13.26
CA LEU A 40 -18.11 -10.86 -13.22
C LEU A 40 -17.13 -10.05 -14.07
N TYR A 41 -17.63 -8.91 -14.55
CA TYR A 41 -16.83 -7.74 -14.87
C TYR A 41 -17.57 -6.53 -14.33
N VAL A 42 -16.92 -5.76 -13.46
CA VAL A 42 -17.52 -4.57 -12.87
C VAL A 42 -16.55 -3.42 -12.81
N ARG A 43 -16.99 -2.29 -13.35
CA ARG A 43 -16.37 -1.01 -13.06
C ARG A 43 -17.04 -0.42 -11.84
N HIS A 44 -16.22 0.00 -10.90
CA HIS A 44 -16.68 0.58 -9.65
C HIS A 44 -15.98 1.91 -9.38
N GLY A 45 -16.67 2.78 -8.65
CA GLY A 45 -16.13 4.03 -8.13
C GLY A 45 -16.07 3.96 -6.60
N LYS A 46 -15.22 4.77 -5.98
CA LYS A 46 -15.27 5.00 -4.53
C LYS A 46 -15.84 6.38 -4.26
N ARG A 47 -16.72 6.47 -3.27
CA ARG A 47 -17.36 7.72 -2.84
C ARG A 47 -17.30 7.86 -1.34
N LYS A 48 -16.85 9.02 -0.88
CA LYS A 48 -16.76 9.37 0.53
C LYS A 48 -18.14 9.66 1.12
N LEU A 49 -18.39 9.07 2.28
CA LEU A 49 -19.54 9.33 3.15
C LEU A 49 -19.24 10.53 4.06
N ASP A 50 -20.28 11.14 4.62
CA ASP A 50 -20.15 12.31 5.51
C ASP A 50 -19.35 12.01 6.79
N ASN A 51 -19.39 10.77 7.25
CA ASN A 51 -18.60 10.24 8.37
C ASN A 51 -17.13 9.95 7.99
N GLY A 52 -16.73 10.24 6.76
CA GLY A 52 -15.38 10.04 6.25
C GLY A 52 -15.11 8.68 5.61
N GLN A 53 -15.95 7.67 5.84
CA GLN A 53 -15.75 6.32 5.29
C GLN A 53 -15.96 6.30 3.77
N ALA A 54 -15.43 5.27 3.10
CA ALA A 54 -15.66 5.06 1.68
C ALA A 54 -16.83 4.08 1.44
N ALA A 55 -17.63 4.39 0.43
CA ALA A 55 -18.63 3.52 -0.15
C ALA A 55 -18.26 3.21 -1.61
N VAL A 56 -18.74 2.08 -2.11
CA VAL A 56 -18.51 1.63 -3.48
C VAL A 56 -19.74 1.90 -4.32
N THR A 57 -19.54 2.49 -5.50
CA THR A 57 -20.55 2.54 -6.55
C THR A 57 -20.20 1.55 -7.64
N ALA A 58 -21.21 0.99 -8.31
CA ALA A 58 -21.02 0.13 -9.47
C ALA A 58 -22.00 0.53 -10.56
N ILE A 59 -21.59 0.33 -11.82
CA ILE A 59 -22.43 0.62 -12.97
C ILE A 59 -23.54 -0.43 -13.01
N PHE A 60 -24.79 0.01 -13.07
CA PHE A 60 -25.96 -0.89 -13.04
C PHE A 60 -25.91 -1.98 -14.14
N LYS A 61 -25.50 -1.60 -15.36
CA LYS A 61 -25.33 -2.55 -16.47
C LYS A 61 -24.31 -3.65 -16.14
N ASP A 62 -23.22 -3.29 -15.49
CA ASP A 62 -22.15 -4.21 -15.13
C ASP A 62 -22.66 -5.17 -14.03
N LEU A 63 -23.37 -4.67 -13.01
CA LEU A 63 -24.03 -5.49 -11.97
C LEU A 63 -25.02 -6.49 -12.57
N TYR A 64 -25.89 -6.04 -13.48
CA TYR A 64 -26.90 -6.91 -14.11
C TYR A 64 -26.29 -8.02 -14.97
N ALA A 65 -25.09 -7.80 -15.52
CA ALA A 65 -24.39 -8.77 -16.35
C ALA A 65 -23.61 -9.83 -15.56
N MET A 66 -23.51 -9.69 -14.23
CA MET A 66 -22.83 -10.66 -13.37
C MET A 66 -23.64 -11.96 -13.23
N SER A 67 -22.97 -13.03 -12.77
CA SER A 67 -23.68 -14.23 -12.33
C SER A 67 -24.67 -13.93 -11.19
N PRO A 68 -25.74 -14.72 -11.03
CA PRO A 68 -26.70 -14.55 -9.94
C PRO A 68 -26.05 -14.57 -8.54
N GLU A 69 -25.00 -15.36 -8.35
CA GLU A 69 -24.25 -15.47 -7.10
C GLU A 69 -23.51 -14.17 -6.78
N GLU A 70 -22.91 -13.52 -7.78
CA GLU A 70 -22.23 -12.24 -7.62
C GLU A 70 -23.23 -11.11 -7.40
N GLN A 71 -24.37 -11.10 -8.10
CA GLN A 71 -25.45 -10.14 -7.83
C GLN A 71 -25.95 -10.23 -6.38
N ARG A 72 -26.14 -11.45 -5.86
CA ARG A 72 -26.55 -11.67 -4.46
C ARG A 72 -25.49 -11.20 -3.47
N HIS A 73 -24.21 -11.37 -3.79
CA HIS A 73 -23.12 -10.84 -2.98
C HIS A 73 -23.19 -9.33 -2.88
N TRP A 74 -23.22 -8.63 -4.02
CA TRP A 74 -23.31 -7.17 -4.02
C TRP A 74 -24.53 -6.66 -3.28
N HIS A 75 -25.70 -7.27 -3.50
CA HIS A 75 -26.94 -6.92 -2.81
C HIS A 75 -26.84 -7.05 -1.27
N ALA A 76 -26.04 -7.98 -0.75
CA ALA A 76 -25.85 -8.13 0.70
C ALA A 76 -25.13 -6.94 1.36
N TYR A 77 -24.41 -6.13 0.58
CA TYR A 77 -23.66 -4.95 1.05
C TYR A 77 -24.32 -3.64 0.65
N GLU A 78 -25.55 -3.66 0.13
CA GLU A 78 -26.24 -2.44 -0.29
C GLU A 78 -26.53 -1.52 0.91
N LEU A 79 -26.15 -0.25 0.76
CA LEU A 79 -26.39 0.77 1.77
C LEU A 79 -27.80 1.32 1.61
N SER A 80 -28.62 1.21 2.66
CA SER A 80 -30.02 1.66 2.68
C SER A 80 -30.16 3.19 2.76
N GLU A 81 -29.32 3.88 3.53
CA GLU A 81 -29.32 5.34 3.66
C GLU A 81 -27.87 5.86 3.78
N ALA A 82 -27.28 6.28 2.65
CA ALA A 82 -25.93 6.83 2.62
C ALA A 82 -25.98 8.36 2.50
N ARG A 83 -25.33 9.06 3.43
CA ARG A 83 -25.05 10.49 3.33
C ARG A 83 -23.65 10.67 2.76
N PHE A 84 -23.56 11.44 1.69
CA PHE A 84 -22.31 11.59 0.95
C PHE A 84 -21.64 12.91 1.27
N ASP A 85 -20.31 12.89 1.30
CA ASP A 85 -19.53 14.11 1.29
C ASP A 85 -19.81 14.87 -0.03
N SER A 86 -20.10 16.16 0.09
CA SER A 86 -20.31 17.06 -1.04
C SER A 86 -19.01 17.40 -1.77
N ASN A 87 -17.85 17.22 -1.12
CA ASN A 87 -16.54 17.52 -1.65
C ASN A 87 -15.67 16.25 -1.75
N ASP A 88 -15.98 15.42 -2.74
CA ASP A 88 -15.20 14.21 -3.02
C ASP A 88 -14.51 14.32 -4.40
N PRO A 89 -13.22 14.74 -4.45
CA PRO A 89 -12.48 14.83 -5.69
C PRO A 89 -12.23 13.47 -6.33
N ASN A 90 -12.17 12.38 -5.57
CA ASN A 90 -11.94 11.04 -6.13
C ASN A 90 -13.19 10.54 -6.84
N PHE A 91 -14.36 10.73 -6.24
CA PHE A 91 -15.62 10.43 -6.91
C PHE A 91 -15.85 11.30 -8.15
N ALA A 92 -15.48 12.59 -8.10
CA ALA A 92 -15.54 13.47 -9.26
C ALA A 92 -14.66 12.96 -10.42
N ARG A 93 -13.44 12.47 -10.14
CA ARG A 93 -12.57 11.83 -11.16
C ARG A 93 -13.23 10.58 -11.75
N PHE A 94 -13.85 9.75 -10.92
CA PHE A 94 -14.57 8.56 -11.39
C PHE A 94 -15.69 8.92 -12.36
N VAL A 95 -16.50 9.93 -12.00
CA VAL A 95 -17.59 10.40 -12.87
C VAL A 95 -17.05 10.93 -14.19
N ALA A 96 -16.06 11.82 -14.13
CA ALA A 96 -15.45 12.42 -15.31
C ALA A 96 -14.87 11.37 -16.28
N ARG A 97 -14.16 10.37 -15.76
CA ARG A 97 -13.59 9.30 -16.59
C ARG A 97 -14.64 8.36 -17.14
N THR A 98 -15.62 7.97 -16.32
CA THR A 98 -16.56 6.88 -16.64
C THR A 98 -17.75 7.34 -17.47
N TYR A 99 -18.27 8.53 -17.19
CA TYR A 99 -19.48 9.06 -17.82
C TYR A 99 -19.19 10.20 -18.78
N ASP A 100 -18.20 11.05 -18.48
CA ASP A 100 -17.88 12.21 -19.34
C ASP A 100 -16.77 11.92 -20.37
N GLY A 101 -16.16 10.73 -20.32
CA GLY A 101 -15.09 10.31 -21.24
C GLY A 101 -13.80 11.12 -21.10
N ALA A 102 -13.59 11.77 -19.95
CA ALA A 102 -12.42 12.58 -19.70
C ALA A 102 -11.17 11.72 -19.49
N TRP A 103 -10.04 12.19 -19.99
CA TRP A 103 -8.72 11.62 -19.71
C TRP A 103 -8.25 12.09 -18.33
N VAL A 104 -8.64 11.35 -17.30
CA VAL A 104 -8.31 11.65 -15.90
C VAL A 104 -7.68 10.43 -15.24
N ASP A 105 -6.50 10.61 -14.66
CA ASP A 105 -5.82 9.56 -13.92
C ASP A 105 -6.41 9.38 -12.53
N PHE A 106 -6.53 8.11 -12.13
CA PHE A 106 -6.91 7.77 -10.77
C PHE A 106 -5.65 7.71 -9.90
N PRO A 107 -5.63 8.34 -8.72
CA PRO A 107 -4.50 8.24 -7.81
C PRO A 107 -4.27 6.79 -7.37
N LYS A 108 -3.06 6.27 -7.59
CA LYS A 108 -2.64 4.91 -7.18
C LYS A 108 -1.47 4.95 -6.18
N PRO A 109 -1.69 5.35 -4.91
CA PRO A 109 -0.62 5.46 -3.91
C PRO A 109 0.16 4.17 -3.66
N LEU A 110 -0.49 3.01 -3.74
CA LEU A 110 0.16 1.71 -3.55
C LEU A 110 1.09 1.39 -4.73
N GLN A 111 0.62 1.63 -5.96
CA GLN A 111 1.47 1.47 -7.14
C GLN A 111 2.67 2.41 -7.09
N GLU A 112 2.48 3.63 -6.58
CA GLU A 112 3.57 4.59 -6.39
C GLU A 112 4.64 4.05 -5.42
N VAL A 113 4.26 3.42 -4.30
CA VAL A 113 5.20 2.73 -3.40
C VAL A 113 6.00 1.67 -4.15
N LEU A 114 5.32 0.78 -4.90
CA LEU A 114 5.98 -0.29 -5.65
C LEU A 114 6.93 0.28 -6.71
N ASN A 115 6.50 1.31 -7.44
CA ASN A 115 7.33 2.00 -8.41
C ASN A 115 8.60 2.57 -7.75
N ARG A 116 8.48 3.23 -6.58
CA ARG A 116 9.65 3.78 -5.87
C ARG A 116 10.62 2.69 -5.40
N ILE A 117 10.11 1.55 -4.93
CA ILE A 117 10.94 0.38 -4.60
C ILE A 117 11.69 -0.11 -5.85
N THR A 118 11.00 -0.29 -6.97
CA THR A 118 11.60 -0.72 -8.23
C THR A 118 12.65 0.27 -8.73
N GLU A 119 12.34 1.57 -8.71
CA GLU A 119 13.26 2.62 -9.15
C GLU A 119 14.53 2.70 -8.29
N ILE A 120 14.43 2.49 -6.97
CA ILE A 120 15.61 2.41 -6.09
C ILE A 120 16.44 1.17 -6.44
N ASN A 121 15.79 0.02 -6.61
CA ASN A 121 16.46 -1.23 -6.96
C ASN A 121 17.20 -1.15 -8.30
N GLN A 122 16.64 -0.44 -9.29
CA GLN A 122 17.28 -0.23 -10.58
C GLN A 122 18.64 0.48 -10.48
N LEU A 123 18.90 1.25 -9.41
CA LEU A 123 20.20 1.88 -9.19
C LEU A 123 21.32 0.87 -8.90
N PHE A 124 20.98 -0.33 -8.44
CA PHE A 124 21.94 -1.35 -7.98
C PHE A 124 21.98 -2.60 -8.89
N GLY A 125 21.28 -2.58 -10.02
CA GLY A 125 21.26 -3.68 -10.99
C GLY A 125 20.72 -4.98 -10.40
N GLU A 126 21.55 -6.03 -10.41
CA GLU A 126 21.18 -7.36 -9.89
C GLU A 126 21.17 -7.43 -8.35
N GLU A 127 21.91 -6.56 -7.67
CA GLU A 127 21.94 -6.50 -6.21
C GLU A 127 20.79 -5.60 -5.70
N LEU A 128 19.57 -6.14 -5.60
CA LEU A 128 18.42 -5.37 -5.12
C LEU A 128 18.62 -4.88 -3.67
N LEU A 129 18.32 -3.60 -3.42
CA LEU A 129 18.27 -3.05 -2.06
C LEU A 129 17.06 -3.59 -1.29
N PHE A 130 15.89 -3.60 -1.93
CA PHE A 130 14.68 -4.25 -1.45
C PHE A 130 14.48 -5.55 -2.22
N LYS A 131 14.61 -6.68 -1.52
CA LYS A 131 14.48 -8.01 -2.12
C LYS A 131 13.05 -8.32 -2.57
N LYS A 132 12.05 -7.68 -1.96
CA LYS A 132 10.64 -7.84 -2.33
C LYS A 132 10.15 -6.59 -3.07
N CYS A 133 9.66 -6.79 -4.28
CA CYS A 133 9.12 -5.71 -5.14
C CYS A 133 7.60 -5.84 -5.37
N GLN A 134 6.98 -6.91 -4.86
CA GLN A 134 5.56 -7.22 -5.05
C GLN A 134 5.03 -7.91 -3.79
N ASN A 135 3.75 -7.66 -3.51
CA ASN A 135 2.98 -8.36 -2.48
C ASN A 135 1.50 -8.25 -2.85
N ASP A 136 0.86 -9.37 -3.20
CA ASP A 136 -0.55 -9.40 -3.62
C ASP A 136 -1.52 -8.98 -2.50
N HIS A 137 -1.07 -9.05 -1.25
CA HIS A 137 -1.83 -8.62 -0.08
C HIS A 137 -1.53 -7.18 0.35
N PHE A 138 -0.63 -6.47 -0.34
CA PHE A 138 -0.42 -5.04 -0.09
C PHE A 138 -1.61 -4.25 -0.64
N ARG A 139 -2.57 -3.97 0.24
CA ARG A 139 -3.84 -3.29 -0.06
C ARG A 139 -4.24 -2.38 1.11
N PRO A 140 -5.09 -1.36 0.90
CA PRO A 140 -5.67 -0.60 2.00
C PRO A 140 -6.65 -1.48 2.81
N PRO A 141 -6.98 -1.10 4.05
CA PRO A 141 -8.02 -1.77 4.81
C PRO A 141 -9.37 -1.63 4.10
N VAL A 142 -10.06 -2.76 3.90
CA VAL A 142 -11.39 -2.80 3.26
C VAL A 142 -12.49 -2.65 4.32
N GLU A 143 -12.26 -3.18 5.52
CA GLU A 143 -13.07 -2.93 6.70
C GLU A 143 -12.45 -1.78 7.48
N ASN A 144 -13.28 -0.81 7.93
CA ASN A 144 -12.80 0.31 8.73
C ASN A 144 -12.60 -0.07 10.21
N THR A 145 -11.71 -1.05 10.46
CA THR A 145 -11.30 -1.47 11.79
C THR A 145 -9.80 -1.33 11.97
N ARG A 146 -9.37 -1.11 13.21
CA ARG A 146 -7.95 -1.01 13.56
C ARG A 146 -7.17 -2.28 13.27
N LYS A 147 -7.83 -3.44 13.36
CA LYS A 147 -7.20 -4.72 13.01
C LYS A 147 -6.86 -4.75 11.52
N SER A 148 -7.82 -4.44 10.66
CA SER A 148 -7.61 -4.43 9.20
C SER A 148 -6.55 -3.40 8.78
N TYR A 149 -6.48 -2.27 9.48
CA TYR A 149 -5.38 -1.30 9.34
C TYR A 149 -4.02 -1.91 9.66
N TYR A 150 -3.88 -2.56 10.82
CA TYR A 150 -2.62 -3.19 11.22
C TYR A 150 -2.22 -4.35 10.30
N ASP A 151 -3.18 -5.14 9.83
CA ASP A 151 -2.93 -6.20 8.84
C ASP A 151 -2.37 -5.58 7.54
N SER A 152 -2.94 -4.47 7.07
CA SER A 152 -2.44 -3.71 5.92
C SER A 152 -1.02 -3.17 6.14
N CYS A 153 -0.74 -2.59 7.33
CA CYS A 153 0.61 -2.15 7.70
C CYS A 153 1.61 -3.30 7.78
N SER A 154 1.18 -4.49 8.21
CA SER A 154 2.02 -5.70 8.23
C SER A 154 2.40 -6.13 6.81
N GLU A 155 1.45 -6.15 5.88
CA GLU A 155 1.71 -6.46 4.46
C GLU A 155 2.61 -5.41 3.79
N PHE A 156 2.46 -4.13 4.14
CA PHE A 156 3.37 -3.07 3.71
C PHE A 156 4.77 -3.28 4.29
N TYR A 157 4.89 -3.57 5.59
CA TYR A 157 6.17 -3.79 6.25
C TYR A 157 6.94 -4.97 5.67
N LYS A 158 6.27 -6.01 5.15
CA LYS A 158 6.94 -7.10 4.44
C LYS A 158 7.72 -6.63 3.21
N LEU A 159 7.27 -5.57 2.52
CA LEU A 159 7.93 -5.00 1.34
C LEU A 159 9.17 -4.16 1.69
N ILE A 160 9.13 -3.42 2.80
CA ILE A 160 10.11 -2.37 3.11
C ILE A 160 10.96 -2.65 4.36
N GLY A 161 10.56 -3.63 5.16
CA GLY A 161 11.15 -3.92 6.45
C GLY A 161 12.54 -4.55 6.37
N PRO A 162 13.16 -4.82 7.54
CA PRO A 162 14.51 -5.38 7.65
C PRO A 162 14.73 -6.66 6.83
N ASP A 163 13.71 -7.51 6.72
CA ASP A 163 13.78 -8.78 6.00
C ASP A 163 13.81 -8.59 4.48
N SER A 164 13.16 -7.53 3.99
CA SER A 164 13.24 -7.14 2.57
C SER A 164 14.57 -6.45 2.27
N LEU A 165 15.12 -5.68 3.20
CA LEU A 165 16.37 -4.95 2.99
C LEU A 165 17.60 -5.87 2.82
N ASN A 166 18.46 -5.51 1.87
CA ASN A 166 19.72 -6.17 1.62
C ASN A 166 20.84 -5.60 2.49
N GLN A 167 20.94 -6.13 3.71
CA GLN A 167 21.95 -5.71 4.69
C GLN A 167 23.40 -5.78 4.16
N LYS A 168 23.70 -6.77 3.30
CA LYS A 168 25.05 -6.93 2.71
C LYS A 168 25.36 -5.78 1.76
N LEU A 169 24.42 -5.42 0.89
CA LEU A 169 24.57 -4.28 -0.02
C LEU A 169 24.77 -2.97 0.75
N ILE A 170 23.94 -2.71 1.77
CA ILE A 170 24.07 -1.50 2.60
C ILE A 170 25.47 -1.41 3.23
N LYS A 171 25.97 -2.51 3.81
CA LYS A 171 27.34 -2.57 4.36
C LYS A 171 28.41 -2.33 3.30
N ASN A 172 28.24 -2.89 2.10
CA ASN A 172 29.18 -2.71 1.00
C ASN A 172 29.26 -1.24 0.58
N ILE A 173 28.12 -0.56 0.45
CA ILE A 173 28.04 0.86 0.12
C ILE A 173 28.74 1.69 1.20
N LEU A 174 28.40 1.48 2.47
CA LEU A 174 29.03 2.18 3.61
C LEU A 174 30.55 2.04 3.60
N LYS A 175 31.07 0.84 3.33
CA LYS A 175 32.52 0.58 3.31
C LYS A 175 33.21 1.18 2.09
N LYS A 176 32.65 1.00 0.89
CA LYS A 176 33.31 1.39 -0.37
C LYS A 176 33.20 2.89 -0.63
N GLU A 177 32.02 3.45 -0.44
CA GLU A 177 31.71 4.82 -0.88
C GLU A 177 31.91 5.84 0.24
N PHE A 178 31.73 5.42 1.49
CA PHE A 178 31.86 6.29 2.67
C PHE A 178 33.05 5.93 3.57
N SER A 179 33.88 4.97 3.19
CA SER A 179 35.09 4.55 3.93
C SER A 179 34.85 4.23 5.41
N ILE A 180 33.66 3.70 5.74
CA ILE A 180 33.27 3.38 7.12
C ILE A 180 34.06 2.19 7.65
N ALA A 181 34.66 2.37 8.84
CA ALA A 181 35.43 1.32 9.49
C ALA A 181 34.53 0.25 10.12
N ASP A 182 35.04 -0.99 10.28
CA ASP A 182 34.27 -2.09 10.88
C ASP A 182 33.79 -1.78 12.31
N VAL A 183 34.52 -0.94 13.05
CA VAL A 183 34.14 -0.52 14.41
C VAL A 183 32.87 0.34 14.43
N GLU A 184 32.62 1.12 13.38
CA GLU A 184 31.41 1.96 13.25
C GLU A 184 30.18 1.13 12.87
N LEU A 185 30.37 -0.10 12.41
CA LEU A 185 29.28 -1.05 12.12
C LEU A 185 28.84 -1.85 13.36
N ILE A 186 29.37 -1.51 14.54
CA ILE A 186 29.09 -2.16 15.82
C ILE A 186 28.45 -1.15 16.77
N HIS A 187 27.36 -1.56 17.42
CA HIS A 187 26.71 -0.75 18.43
C HIS A 187 27.64 -0.54 19.64
N THR A 188 27.86 0.72 20.01
CA THR A 188 28.83 1.12 21.05
C THR A 188 28.56 0.49 22.40
N GLU A 189 27.29 0.46 22.83
CA GLU A 189 26.86 -0.10 24.12
C GLU A 189 26.76 -1.62 24.11
N SER A 190 25.97 -2.22 23.21
CA SER A 190 25.71 -3.67 23.21
C SER A 190 26.86 -4.52 22.64
N LYS A 191 27.84 -3.90 21.98
CA LYS A 191 28.94 -4.56 21.23
C LYS A 191 28.46 -5.52 20.14
N ARG A 192 27.19 -5.46 19.76
CA ARG A 192 26.60 -6.26 18.68
C ARG A 192 26.70 -5.53 17.34
N PRO A 193 26.74 -6.25 16.21
CA PRO A 193 26.62 -5.63 14.89
C PRO A 193 25.32 -4.81 14.78
N LEU A 194 25.37 -3.69 14.06
CA LEU A 194 24.18 -2.88 13.78
C LEU A 194 23.13 -3.71 13.02
N GLY A 195 21.87 -3.58 13.44
CA GLY A 195 20.73 -4.15 12.74
C GLY A 195 20.52 -3.50 11.37
N THR A 196 19.72 -4.13 10.50
CA THR A 196 19.53 -3.65 9.11
C THR A 196 19.00 -2.21 9.03
N ILE A 197 18.05 -1.83 9.89
CA ILE A 197 17.54 -0.44 9.92
C ILE A 197 18.59 0.53 10.43
N GLN A 198 19.39 0.14 11.42
CA GLN A 198 20.48 0.99 11.93
C GLN A 198 21.57 1.22 10.86
N LEU A 199 21.84 0.22 10.03
CA LEU A 199 22.74 0.36 8.89
C LEU A 199 22.16 1.29 7.82
N LEU A 200 20.85 1.25 7.60
CA LEU A 200 20.16 2.17 6.70
C LEU A 200 20.21 3.61 7.24
N GLU A 201 19.99 3.80 8.54
CA GLU A 201 20.13 5.11 9.20
C GLU A 201 21.55 5.66 9.06
N LEU A 202 22.56 4.82 9.28
CA LEU A 202 23.95 5.22 9.09
C LEU A 202 24.23 5.59 7.63
N LEU A 203 23.65 4.86 6.66
CA LEU A 203 23.77 5.20 5.24
C LEU A 203 23.12 6.56 4.94
N GLU A 204 21.93 6.81 5.47
CA GLU A 204 21.26 8.10 5.35
C GLU A 204 22.06 9.24 5.96
N GLU A 205 22.66 9.03 7.13
CA GLU A 205 23.53 9.99 7.80
C GLU A 205 24.73 10.36 6.92
N LYS A 206 25.40 9.37 6.34
CA LYS A 206 26.55 9.61 5.46
C LYS A 206 26.18 10.28 4.14
N MET A 207 24.92 10.17 3.71
CA MET A 207 24.37 10.90 2.58
C MET A 207 23.78 12.28 2.95
N GLY A 208 23.75 12.64 4.23
CA GLY A 208 23.17 13.89 4.73
C GLY A 208 21.65 13.98 4.57
N ILE A 209 20.95 12.85 4.68
CA ILE A 209 19.48 12.75 4.67
C ILE A 209 18.95 11.89 5.82
N ASP A 210 19.44 12.19 7.01
CA ASP A 210 19.18 11.48 8.25
C ASP A 210 17.69 11.15 8.42
N GLY A 211 17.39 9.85 8.55
CA GLY A 211 16.07 9.39 8.94
C GLY A 211 14.98 9.52 7.87
N VAL A 212 15.28 9.77 6.59
CA VAL A 212 14.25 9.97 5.57
C VAL A 212 13.37 8.73 5.35
N ILE A 213 13.92 7.62 4.88
CA ILE A 213 13.21 6.36 4.64
C ILE A 213 13.19 5.48 5.89
N SER A 214 14.25 5.49 6.71
CA SER A 214 14.32 4.64 7.91
C SER A 214 13.26 5.02 8.96
N SER A 215 12.96 6.31 9.14
CA SER A 215 11.88 6.75 10.04
C SER A 215 10.51 6.26 9.58
N GLN A 216 10.25 6.29 8.26
CA GLN A 216 8.99 5.79 7.69
C GLN A 216 8.86 4.28 7.91
N ILE A 217 9.94 3.52 7.67
CA ILE A 217 9.96 2.08 7.94
C ILE A 217 9.70 1.80 9.43
N ARG A 218 10.30 2.57 10.35
CA ARG A 218 10.04 2.42 11.79
C ARG A 218 8.60 2.76 12.18
N LEU A 219 8.03 3.80 11.59
CA LEU A 219 6.64 4.20 11.85
C LEU A 219 5.69 3.06 11.45
N ILE A 220 5.82 2.55 10.23
CA ILE A 220 5.03 1.43 9.72
C ILE A 220 5.29 0.15 10.55
N GLY A 221 6.55 -0.06 10.95
CA GLY A 221 6.96 -1.18 11.80
C GLY A 221 6.34 -1.15 13.20
N LYS A 222 6.12 0.04 13.77
CA LYS A 222 5.45 0.20 15.06
C LYS A 222 4.01 -0.29 15.00
N ASP A 223 3.27 0.10 13.96
CA ASP A 223 1.88 -0.33 13.77
C ASP A 223 1.79 -1.83 13.51
N ARG A 224 2.76 -2.41 12.79
CA ARG A 224 2.90 -3.87 12.66
C ARG A 224 3.16 -4.58 14.01
N MET A 225 3.97 -4.00 14.89
CA MET A 225 4.22 -4.59 16.22
C MET A 225 2.99 -4.53 17.13
N GLU A 226 2.17 -3.50 16.99
CA GLU A 226 0.90 -3.39 17.72
C GLU A 226 -0.09 -4.50 17.29
N ALA A 227 -0.07 -4.90 16.02
CA ALA A 227 -0.79 -6.06 15.49
C ALA A 227 -0.42 -7.37 16.22
N ASP A 228 0.88 -7.59 16.40
CA ASP A 228 1.44 -8.84 16.97
C ASP A 228 1.26 -8.92 18.51
N HIS A 229 1.02 -7.79 19.20
CA HIS A 229 1.07 -7.71 20.66
C HIS A 229 -0.24 -7.33 21.37
N LYS A 230 -1.25 -6.80 20.66
CA LYS A 230 -2.54 -6.43 21.27
C LYS A 230 -3.69 -7.20 20.62
N ILE A 231 -4.54 -7.82 21.45
CA ILE A 231 -5.88 -8.24 21.05
C ILE A 231 -6.68 -6.97 20.76
N THR A 232 -6.62 -6.53 19.51
CA THR A 232 -7.33 -5.34 19.06
C THR A 232 -8.76 -5.75 18.71
N SER A 233 -9.75 -5.11 19.33
CA SER A 233 -11.15 -5.36 19.05
C SER A 233 -11.53 -4.93 17.64
N SER A 234 -12.24 -5.78 16.88
CA SER A 234 -12.77 -5.48 15.55
C SER A 234 -14.00 -4.57 15.56
N VAL A 235 -13.99 -3.50 16.36
CA VAL A 235 -15.09 -2.52 16.41
C VAL A 235 -14.89 -1.50 15.30
N ILE A 236 -15.96 -1.19 14.56
CA ILE A 236 -15.94 -0.10 13.58
C ILE A 236 -15.69 1.22 14.33
N GLU A 237 -14.61 1.91 13.98
CA GLU A 237 -14.25 3.20 14.59
C GLU A 237 -14.67 4.37 13.68
N GLU A 238 -14.88 5.56 14.24
CA GLU A 238 -15.11 6.80 13.48
C GLU A 238 -13.83 7.26 12.74
N HIS A 239 -12.68 6.78 13.20
CA HIS A 239 -11.39 7.08 12.59
C HIS A 239 -11.27 6.42 11.21
N ASN A 240 -10.77 7.16 10.22
CA ASN A 240 -10.62 6.68 8.85
C ASN A 240 -9.26 6.01 8.65
N PHE A 241 -9.22 4.69 8.83
CA PHE A 241 -8.00 3.91 8.68
C PHE A 241 -7.54 3.79 7.23
N THR A 242 -8.45 3.87 6.26
CA THR A 242 -8.10 3.86 4.85
C THR A 242 -7.31 5.11 4.49
N GLU A 243 -7.78 6.30 4.90
CA GLU A 243 -7.05 7.56 4.68
C GLU A 243 -5.70 7.58 5.41
N GLU A 244 -5.64 7.08 6.64
CA GLU A 244 -4.39 6.96 7.40
C GLU A 244 -3.36 6.07 6.68
N PHE A 245 -3.76 4.89 6.22
CA PHE A 245 -2.89 3.97 5.49
C PHE A 245 -2.41 4.57 4.15
N ILE A 246 -3.28 5.29 3.46
CA ILE A 246 -2.93 5.96 2.21
C ILE A 246 -1.92 7.09 2.45
N SER A 247 -2.07 7.84 3.54
CA SER A 247 -1.10 8.84 3.97
C SER A 247 0.27 8.21 4.24
N LEU A 248 0.32 7.04 4.90
CA LEU A 248 1.56 6.28 5.08
C LEU A 248 2.22 5.91 3.74
N CYS A 249 1.44 5.42 2.77
CA CYS A 249 1.96 5.09 1.43
C CYS A 249 2.55 6.32 0.73
N GLN A 250 1.89 7.47 0.82
CA GLN A 250 2.34 8.73 0.22
C GLN A 250 3.61 9.26 0.90
N ASN A 251 3.65 9.25 2.23
CA ASN A 251 4.81 9.69 3.01
C ASN A 251 6.04 8.81 2.72
N PHE A 252 5.86 7.49 2.68
CA PHE A 252 6.92 6.57 2.28
C PHE A 252 7.37 6.85 0.85
N SER A 253 6.45 7.03 -0.11
CA SER A 253 6.81 7.29 -1.51
C SER A 253 7.61 8.59 -1.67
N CYS A 254 7.23 9.65 -0.93
CA CYS A 254 7.97 10.90 -0.89
C CYS A 254 9.40 10.70 -0.33
N ALA A 255 9.51 10.02 0.81
CA ALA A 255 10.79 9.69 1.43
C ALA A 255 11.67 8.82 0.52
N ALA A 256 11.10 7.80 -0.12
CA ALA A 256 11.80 6.93 -1.05
C ALA A 256 12.32 7.69 -2.27
N ASN A 257 11.54 8.64 -2.79
CA ASN A 257 12.01 9.50 -3.88
C ASN A 257 13.18 10.41 -3.44
N GLN A 258 13.12 11.00 -2.23
CA GLN A 258 14.23 11.78 -1.68
C GLN A 258 15.49 10.93 -1.48
N PHE A 259 15.34 9.73 -0.93
CA PHE A 259 16.41 8.75 -0.76
C PHE A 259 17.05 8.38 -2.10
N LYS A 260 16.23 8.04 -3.11
CA LYS A 260 16.67 7.77 -4.48
C LYS A 260 17.49 8.93 -5.07
N GLN A 261 16.99 10.16 -4.95
CA GLN A 261 17.69 11.34 -5.48
C GLN A 261 19.08 11.51 -4.87
N ARG A 262 19.23 11.21 -3.57
CA ARG A 262 20.54 11.24 -2.91
C ARG A 262 21.47 10.11 -3.33
N LEU A 263 20.95 8.89 -3.48
CA LEU A 263 21.74 7.78 -4.02
C LEU A 263 22.36 8.14 -5.38
N GLN A 264 21.57 8.77 -6.26
CA GLN A 264 22.04 9.22 -7.58
C GLN A 264 23.09 10.33 -7.50
N GLN A 265 22.96 11.28 -6.56
CA GLN A 265 23.94 12.36 -6.36
C GLN A 265 25.31 11.84 -5.90
N HIS A 266 25.31 10.79 -5.07
CA HIS A 266 26.54 10.16 -4.61
C HIS A 266 27.12 9.14 -5.61
N ALA A 267 26.50 8.98 -6.80
CA ALA A 267 26.89 8.01 -7.83
C ALA A 267 27.08 6.59 -7.28
N LEU A 268 26.25 6.20 -6.31
CA LEU A 268 26.28 4.87 -5.69
C LEU A 268 25.67 3.86 -6.69
N THR A 269 26.45 3.48 -7.71
CA THR A 269 26.10 2.50 -8.77
C THR A 269 27.19 1.47 -8.92
#